data_AF-A0A2S2N908-F1
#
_entry.id   AF-A0A2S2N908-F1
#
_cell.length_a   1.000
_cell.length_b   1.000
_cell.length_c   1.000
_cell.angle_alpha   90.00
_cell.angle_beta   90.00
_cell.angle_gamma   90.00
#
_symmetry.space_group_name_H-M   'P 1'
#
loop_
_entity.id
_entity.type
_entity.pdbx_description
1 polymer ?
#
loop_
_entity_poly.entity_id
_entity_poly.type
_entity_poly.pdbx_seq_one_letter_code
_entity_poly.pdbx_strand_id
1 'polypeptide(L)'
;MAVDRSTEKSLSDAREAFFNAISDSLSAYKLGCSSYSGPGIMLSPLSLKVFPLYILATLKHSAFRTNQSTRLDERMFSMCQMKSLPLNNLIQYIYPDLYPVYALEEQPKIDYEKLTEIPLPPVIQLSAERIESNGVYLMDDSETLTIFIGHRCSDQLIQQLFGYVNVNSMPELITTLAEVDSKPSYLLRSFISYLQHFKPY
;
A
#
# COMPACT_ATOMS: atom_id res chain seq x y z
N MET A 1 -3.13 21.75 -2.94
CA MET A 1 -2.07 22.42 -3.75
C MET A 1 -1.68 21.63 -5.00
N ALA A 2 -1.15 20.40 -4.93
CA ALA A 2 -0.70 19.70 -6.15
C ALA A 2 -1.85 19.38 -7.13
N VAL A 3 -3.01 18.95 -6.61
CA VAL A 3 -4.22 18.73 -7.42
C VAL A 3 -4.68 20.05 -8.06
N ASP A 4 -4.82 21.12 -7.28
CA ASP A 4 -5.24 22.43 -7.78
C ASP A 4 -4.29 22.96 -8.87
N ARG A 5 -2.97 22.80 -8.66
CA ARG A 5 -1.94 23.18 -9.63
C ARG A 5 -2.05 22.36 -10.93
N SER A 6 -2.40 21.09 -10.84
CA SER A 6 -2.61 20.25 -12.02
C SER A 6 -3.85 20.64 -12.83
N THR A 7 -4.90 21.15 -12.17
CA THR A 7 -6.13 21.64 -12.82
C THR A 7 -5.99 23.06 -13.38
N GLU A 8 -5.24 23.93 -12.71
CA GLU A 8 -5.05 25.33 -13.14
C GLU A 8 -3.99 25.49 -14.23
N LYS A 9 -2.95 24.66 -14.20
CA LYS A 9 -1.81 24.74 -15.12
C LYS A 9 -1.68 23.44 -15.91
N SER A 10 -0.88 22.51 -15.39
CA SER A 10 -0.63 21.23 -16.05
C SER A 10 -0.17 20.18 -15.05
N LEU A 11 -0.35 18.91 -15.42
CA LEU A 11 0.21 17.78 -14.68
C LEU A 11 1.73 17.83 -14.59
N SER A 12 2.42 18.28 -15.63
CA SER A 12 3.88 18.40 -15.62
C SER A 12 4.35 19.39 -14.56
N ASP A 13 3.68 20.54 -14.44
CA ASP A 13 4.01 21.57 -13.46
C ASP A 13 3.73 21.10 -12.01
N ALA A 14 2.66 20.33 -11.79
CA ALA A 14 2.41 19.70 -10.49
C ALA A 14 3.51 18.67 -10.13
N ARG A 15 3.97 17.88 -11.10
CA ARG A 15 5.07 16.91 -10.91
C ARG A 15 6.38 17.61 -10.57
N GLU A 16 6.72 18.67 -11.31
CA GLU A 16 7.92 19.47 -11.04
C GLU A 16 7.88 20.10 -9.64
N ALA A 17 6.70 20.59 -9.21
CA ALA A 17 6.53 21.12 -7.86
C ALA A 17 6.81 20.08 -6.77
N PHE A 18 6.45 18.81 -6.98
CA PHE A 18 6.80 17.74 -6.04
C PHE A 18 8.32 17.50 -5.97
N PHE A 19 9.01 17.50 -7.10
CA PHE A 19 10.48 17.36 -7.12
C PHE A 19 11.16 18.55 -6.43
N ASN A 20 10.70 19.77 -6.70
CA ASN A 20 11.22 20.97 -6.07
C ASN A 20 11.01 20.93 -4.55
N ALA A 21 9.83 20.49 -4.08
CA ALA A 21 9.58 20.34 -2.65
C ALA A 21 10.59 19.41 -1.94
N ILE A 22 10.98 18.29 -2.57
CA ILE A 22 12.03 17.41 -2.03
C ILE A 22 13.39 18.13 -2.05
N SER A 23 13.75 18.67 -3.21
CA SER A 23 15.06 19.28 -3.44
C SER A 23 15.32 20.44 -2.49
N ASP A 24 14.33 21.32 -2.34
CA ASP A 24 14.39 22.49 -1.48
C ASP A 24 14.50 22.08 -0.01
N SER A 25 13.67 21.12 0.43
CA SER A 25 13.67 20.66 1.82
C SER A 25 14.99 20.00 2.23
N LEU A 26 15.53 19.12 1.39
CA LEU A 26 16.78 18.42 1.67
C LEU A 26 18.00 19.35 1.53
N SER A 27 17.98 20.27 0.56
CA SER A 27 19.05 21.26 0.37
C SER A 27 19.09 22.25 1.52
N ALA A 28 17.93 22.72 2.00
CA ALA A 28 17.84 23.60 3.17
C ALA A 28 18.40 22.91 4.42
N TYR A 29 18.08 21.63 4.63
CA TYR A 29 18.64 20.87 5.75
C TYR A 29 20.16 20.72 5.63
N LYS A 30 20.66 20.38 4.44
CA LYS A 30 22.10 20.26 4.16
C LYS A 30 22.84 21.57 4.46
N LEU A 31 22.27 22.73 4.10
CA LEU A 31 22.87 24.04 4.37
C LEU A 31 22.87 24.38 5.87
N GLY A 32 21.86 23.94 6.62
CA GLY A 32 21.77 24.16 8.07
C GLY A 32 22.63 23.22 8.92
N CYS A 33 23.02 22.06 8.39
CA CYS A 33 23.90 21.12 9.08
C CYS A 33 25.38 21.41 8.78
N SER A 34 26.14 21.74 9.83
CA SER A 34 27.61 21.94 9.78
C SER A 34 28.40 20.62 9.74
N SER A 35 27.73 19.47 9.70
CA SER A 35 28.35 18.14 9.57
C SER A 35 28.94 17.96 8.16
N TYR A 36 30.17 17.42 8.08
CA TYR A 36 30.84 17.19 6.80
C TYR A 36 30.00 16.28 5.90
N SER A 37 29.53 16.80 4.77
CA SER A 37 28.91 16.02 3.70
C SER A 37 29.93 15.77 2.59
N GLY A 38 30.50 14.57 2.56
CA GLY A 38 31.31 14.14 1.43
C GLY A 38 30.46 14.05 0.15
N PRO A 39 31.10 14.11 -1.04
CA PRO A 39 30.39 13.90 -2.30
C PRO A 39 29.68 12.53 -2.29
N GLY A 40 28.43 12.50 -2.76
CA GLY A 40 27.62 11.27 -2.82
C GLY A 40 26.77 10.97 -1.59
N ILE A 41 26.81 11.79 -0.52
CA ILE A 41 25.95 11.62 0.66
C ILE A 41 24.77 12.60 0.57
N MET A 42 23.54 12.06 0.65
CA MET A 42 22.33 12.86 0.79
C MET A 42 21.95 12.97 2.28
N LEU A 43 22.05 14.17 2.84
CA LEU A 43 21.61 14.44 4.21
C LEU A 43 20.10 14.64 4.24
N SER A 44 19.44 13.99 5.20
CA SER A 44 18.02 14.18 5.48
C SER A 44 17.80 14.20 6.99
N PRO A 45 16.92 15.07 7.51
CA PRO A 45 16.46 14.93 8.89
C PRO A 45 15.67 13.63 9.04
N LEU A 46 15.62 13.10 10.27
CA LEU A 46 14.91 11.85 10.59
C LEU A 46 13.42 11.95 10.23
N SER A 47 12.81 13.12 10.41
CA SER A 47 11.40 13.39 10.10
C SER A 47 11.08 13.34 8.60
N LEU A 48 12.05 13.59 7.72
CA LEU A 48 11.86 13.59 6.26
C LEU A 48 12.46 12.36 5.57
N LYS A 49 12.95 11.36 6.32
CA LYS A 49 13.63 10.20 5.75
C LYS A 49 12.79 9.42 4.73
N VAL A 50 11.46 9.41 4.91
CA VAL A 50 10.49 8.74 4.02
C VAL A 50 9.83 9.71 3.02
N PHE A 51 10.13 11.00 3.09
CA PHE A 51 9.48 12.01 2.26
C PHE A 51 9.70 11.76 0.75
N PRO A 52 10.93 11.46 0.27
CA PRO A 52 11.12 11.13 -1.15
C PRO A 52 10.34 9.88 -1.60
N LEU A 53 10.16 8.90 -0.71
CA LEU A 53 9.41 7.67 -1.00
C LEU A 53 7.94 7.98 -1.27
N TYR A 54 7.30 8.76 -0.40
CA TYR A 54 5.88 9.14 -0.57
C TYR A 54 5.64 10.00 -1.80
N ILE A 55 6.56 10.91 -2.11
CA ILE A 55 6.47 11.70 -3.34
C ILE A 55 6.62 10.81 -4.58
N LEU A 56 7.57 9.88 -4.60
CA LEU A 56 7.71 8.92 -5.69
C LEU A 56 6.44 8.07 -5.86
N ALA A 57 5.84 7.62 -4.76
CA ALA A 57 4.57 6.89 -4.78
C ALA A 57 3.43 7.74 -5.36
N THR A 58 3.32 9.00 -4.93
CA THR A 58 2.35 9.97 -5.46
C THR A 58 2.52 10.21 -6.96
N LEU A 59 3.76 10.29 -7.46
CA LEU A 59 4.07 10.46 -8.88
C LEU A 59 3.74 9.23 -9.74
N LYS A 60 3.66 8.04 -9.13
CA LYS A 60 3.23 6.78 -9.75
C LYS A 60 1.71 6.58 -9.70
N HIS A 61 1.02 7.28 -8.80
CA HIS A 61 -0.43 7.21 -8.62
C HIS A 61 -1.19 7.70 -9.86
N SER A 62 -2.37 7.13 -10.13
CA SER A 62 -3.27 7.48 -11.26
C SER A 62 -3.53 9.00 -11.41
N ALA A 63 -3.59 9.69 -10.28
CA ALA A 63 -3.74 11.14 -10.16
C ALA A 63 -2.63 11.94 -10.89
N PHE A 64 -1.37 11.49 -10.82
CA PHE A 64 -0.21 12.25 -11.33
C PHE A 64 0.69 11.49 -12.31
N ARG A 65 0.38 10.21 -12.60
CA ARG A 65 1.15 9.41 -13.56
C ARG A 65 0.96 9.92 -14.99
N THR A 66 2.07 10.00 -15.72
CA THR A 66 2.11 10.43 -17.14
C THR A 66 2.56 9.32 -18.08
N ASN A 67 3.19 8.28 -17.55
CA ASN A 67 3.86 7.24 -18.34
C ASN A 67 2.90 6.18 -18.89
N GLN A 68 1.64 6.19 -18.42
CA GLN A 68 0.61 5.25 -18.81
C GLN A 68 -0.70 6.00 -19.06
N SER A 69 -1.46 5.56 -20.06
CA SER A 69 -2.80 6.07 -20.29
C SER A 69 -3.66 5.79 -19.06
N THR A 70 -4.26 6.83 -18.51
CA THR A 70 -5.21 6.75 -17.39
C THR A 70 -6.51 7.33 -17.90
N ARG A 71 -7.63 6.67 -17.63
CA ARG A 71 -8.92 7.23 -18.02
C ARG A 71 -9.17 8.52 -17.24
N LEU A 72 -9.84 9.48 -17.88
CA LEU A 72 -10.05 10.80 -17.29
C LEU A 72 -10.92 10.75 -16.04
N ASP A 73 -11.93 9.88 -16.04
CA ASP A 73 -12.81 9.58 -14.90
C ASP A 73 -12.01 9.06 -13.70
N GLU A 74 -11.17 8.04 -13.90
CA GLU A 74 -10.29 7.46 -12.88
C GLU A 74 -9.33 8.52 -12.30
N ARG A 75 -8.71 9.33 -13.16
CA ARG A 75 -7.78 10.39 -12.70
C ARG A 75 -8.50 11.44 -11.87
N MET A 76 -9.66 11.91 -12.34
CA MET A 76 -10.44 12.92 -11.63
C MET A 76 -10.93 12.39 -10.28
N PHE A 77 -11.38 11.13 -10.24
CA PHE A 77 -11.75 10.46 -9.00
C PHE A 77 -10.57 10.44 -8.01
N SER A 78 -9.40 9.96 -8.42
CA SER A 78 -8.22 9.92 -7.55
C SER A 78 -7.76 11.30 -7.09
N MET A 79 -7.86 12.33 -7.94
CA MET A 79 -7.58 13.71 -7.54
C MET A 79 -8.56 14.23 -6.49
N CYS A 80 -9.85 13.90 -6.62
CA CYS A 80 -10.86 14.23 -5.61
C CYS A 80 -10.58 13.50 -4.30
N GLN A 81 -10.29 12.19 -4.33
CA GLN A 81 -9.93 11.40 -3.16
C GLN A 81 -8.72 11.98 -2.42
N MET A 82 -7.68 12.37 -3.15
CA MET A 82 -6.50 13.00 -2.55
C MET A 82 -6.78 14.34 -1.84
N LYS A 83 -7.89 15.01 -2.18
CA LYS A 83 -8.33 16.25 -1.52
C LYS A 83 -9.28 15.99 -0.35
N SER A 84 -10.02 14.89 -0.36
CA SER A 84 -11.10 14.61 0.61
C SER A 84 -10.71 13.62 1.71
N LEU A 85 -9.79 12.69 1.45
CA LEU A 85 -9.45 11.63 2.38
C LEU A 85 -8.79 12.18 3.67
N PRO A 86 -9.13 11.62 4.85
CA PRO A 86 -8.38 11.82 6.08
C PRO A 86 -6.90 11.48 5.90
N LEU A 87 -6.02 12.13 6.65
CA LEU A 87 -4.57 12.00 6.47
C LEU A 87 -4.07 10.54 6.55
N ASN A 88 -4.57 9.76 7.51
CA ASN A 88 -4.20 8.35 7.67
C ASN A 88 -4.59 7.52 6.43
N ASN A 89 -5.80 7.68 5.93
CA ASN A 89 -6.28 7.01 4.72
C ASN A 89 -5.55 7.52 3.47
N LEU A 90 -5.25 8.81 3.39
CA LEU A 90 -4.51 9.40 2.28
C LEU A 90 -3.09 8.81 2.16
N ILE A 91 -2.41 8.64 3.29
CA ILE A 91 -1.07 8.04 3.32
C ILE A 91 -1.12 6.60 2.81
N GLN A 92 -2.10 5.82 3.24
CA GLN A 92 -2.31 4.44 2.77
C GLN A 92 -2.75 4.37 1.31
N TYR A 93 -3.57 5.32 0.86
CA TYR A 93 -3.98 5.47 -0.54
C TYR A 93 -2.79 5.76 -1.46
N ILE A 94 -1.82 6.56 -0.99
CA ILE A 94 -0.59 6.87 -1.74
C ILE A 94 0.40 5.70 -1.69
N TYR A 95 0.57 5.08 -0.53
CA TYR A 95 1.49 3.97 -0.30
C TYR A 95 0.76 2.85 0.46
N PRO A 96 0.18 1.88 -0.27
CA PRO A 96 -0.57 0.78 0.31
C PRO A 96 0.24 -0.06 1.30
N ASP A 97 -0.46 -0.64 2.28
CA ASP A 97 0.14 -1.60 3.20
C ASP A 97 0.10 -2.99 2.58
N LEU A 98 1.23 -3.70 2.65
CA LEU A 98 1.35 -5.08 2.15
C LEU A 98 1.65 -6.02 3.32
N TYR A 99 0.84 -7.05 3.46
CA TYR A 99 0.91 -8.02 4.55
C TYR A 99 1.18 -9.43 3.98
N PRO A 100 2.24 -10.12 4.44
CA PRO A 100 2.44 -11.52 4.11
C PRO A 100 1.45 -12.42 4.86
N VAL A 101 0.68 -13.24 4.14
CA VAL A 101 -0.36 -14.10 4.75
C VAL A 101 0.25 -15.19 5.64
N TYR A 102 1.44 -15.69 5.30
CA TYR A 102 2.15 -16.68 6.12
C TYR A 102 2.47 -16.15 7.52
N ALA A 103 2.69 -14.83 7.67
CA ALA A 103 3.01 -14.22 8.95
C ALA A 103 1.79 -14.15 9.88
N LEU A 104 0.57 -14.36 9.41
CA LEU A 104 -0.62 -14.32 10.25
C LEU A 104 -0.60 -15.40 11.35
N GLU A 105 0.06 -16.53 11.11
CA GLU A 105 0.13 -17.62 12.09
C GLU A 105 1.15 -17.39 13.20
N GLU A 106 2.22 -16.66 12.91
CA GLU A 106 3.40 -16.53 13.76
C GLU A 106 3.32 -15.36 14.74
N GLN A 107 2.34 -14.47 14.58
CA GLN A 107 2.30 -13.18 15.25
C GLN A 107 1.44 -13.19 16.51
N PRO A 108 1.76 -12.31 17.49
CA PRO A 108 0.94 -12.16 18.69
C PRO A 108 -0.47 -11.74 18.29
N LYS A 109 -1.45 -12.37 18.94
CA LYS A 109 -2.85 -12.15 18.69
C LYS A 109 -3.40 -11.20 19.74
N ILE A 110 -4.17 -10.22 19.32
CA ILE A 110 -4.86 -9.29 20.21
C ILE A 110 -6.35 -9.63 20.24
N ASP A 111 -6.95 -9.52 21.42
CA ASP A 111 -8.40 -9.53 21.56
C ASP A 111 -8.91 -8.09 21.43
N TYR A 112 -9.58 -7.80 20.32
CA TYR A 112 -10.21 -6.50 20.08
C TYR A 112 -11.72 -6.68 20.05
N GLU A 113 -12.45 -6.00 20.94
CA GLU A 113 -13.92 -5.88 20.95
C GLU A 113 -14.72 -7.14 20.53
N LYS A 114 -14.46 -8.28 21.18
CA LYS A 114 -15.13 -9.59 20.94
C LYS A 114 -14.78 -10.31 19.63
N LEU A 115 -13.86 -9.79 18.80
CA LEU A 115 -13.22 -10.57 17.75
C LEU A 115 -12.15 -11.46 18.39
N THR A 116 -12.34 -12.78 18.28
CA THR A 116 -11.44 -13.77 18.88
C THR A 116 -10.13 -13.79 18.10
N GLU A 117 -9.03 -13.42 18.76
CA GLU A 117 -7.66 -13.58 18.29
C GLU A 117 -7.32 -12.97 16.90
N ILE A 118 -7.07 -11.66 16.84
CA ILE A 118 -6.62 -10.99 15.60
C ILE A 118 -5.09 -10.98 15.51
N PRO A 119 -4.49 -11.53 14.43
CA PRO A 119 -3.05 -11.42 14.20
C PRO A 119 -2.65 -10.01 13.74
N LEU A 120 -1.47 -9.55 14.15
CA LEU A 120 -0.88 -8.28 13.71
C LEU A 120 0.38 -8.53 12.87
N PRO A 121 0.25 -8.89 11.57
CA PRO A 121 1.39 -9.12 10.70
C PRO A 121 2.21 -7.84 10.47
N PRO A 122 3.54 -7.96 10.27
CA PRO A 122 4.36 -6.83 9.89
C PRO A 122 4.00 -6.34 8.49
N VAL A 123 4.00 -5.01 8.30
CA VAL A 123 3.91 -4.40 6.97
C VAL A 123 5.26 -4.55 6.27
N ILE A 124 5.24 -5.11 5.06
CA ILE A 124 6.43 -5.23 4.21
C ILE A 124 6.47 -4.10 3.17
N GLN A 125 7.68 -3.76 2.73
CA GLN A 125 7.90 -2.70 1.75
C GLN A 125 7.34 -3.10 0.37
N LEU A 126 6.74 -2.14 -0.33
CA LEU A 126 6.24 -2.31 -1.70
C LEU A 126 7.40 -2.38 -2.71
N SER A 127 8.00 -3.56 -2.82
CA SER A 127 9.01 -3.90 -3.82
C SER A 127 8.77 -5.31 -4.35
N ALA A 128 9.00 -5.52 -5.64
CA ALA A 128 8.95 -6.85 -6.24
C ALA A 128 9.93 -7.83 -5.57
N GLU A 129 11.03 -7.33 -4.99
CA GLU A 129 12.01 -8.13 -4.24
C GLU A 129 11.44 -8.74 -2.95
N ARG A 130 10.35 -8.17 -2.41
CA ARG A 130 9.68 -8.68 -1.20
C ARG A 130 8.56 -9.67 -1.52
N ILE A 131 8.27 -9.90 -2.80
CA ILE A 131 7.22 -10.80 -3.27
C ILE A 131 7.87 -12.07 -3.78
N GLU A 132 7.60 -13.17 -3.09
CA GLU A 132 8.05 -14.50 -3.46
C GLU A 132 7.03 -15.18 -4.37
N SER A 133 7.52 -15.97 -5.33
CA SER A 133 6.67 -16.69 -6.29
C SER A 133 5.72 -17.72 -5.65
N ASN A 134 6.04 -18.21 -4.45
CA ASN A 134 5.27 -19.19 -3.69
C ASN A 134 4.48 -18.57 -2.53
N GLY A 135 4.53 -17.25 -2.37
CA GLY A 135 3.86 -16.53 -1.28
C GLY A 135 2.43 -16.11 -1.62
N VAL A 136 1.67 -15.82 -0.58
CA VAL A 136 0.36 -15.14 -0.66
C VAL A 136 0.45 -13.86 0.16
N TYR A 137 -0.04 -12.76 -0.40
CA TYR A 137 0.06 -11.43 0.20
C TYR A 137 -1.29 -10.73 0.14
N LEU A 138 -1.61 -9.96 1.19
CA LEU A 138 -2.78 -9.10 1.28
C LEU A 138 -2.32 -7.65 1.19
N MET A 139 -2.83 -6.91 0.21
CA MET A 139 -2.58 -5.48 0.03
C MET A 139 -3.82 -4.68 0.45
N ASP A 140 -3.62 -3.62 1.22
CA ASP A 140 -4.65 -2.67 1.63
C ASP A 140 -4.27 -1.26 1.14
N ASP A 141 -5.02 -0.75 0.16
CA ASP A 141 -4.82 0.56 -0.46
C ASP A 141 -5.82 1.62 0.04
N SER A 142 -6.44 1.39 1.20
CA SER A 142 -7.53 2.20 1.78
C SER A 142 -8.89 2.11 1.07
N GLU A 143 -8.98 1.74 -0.20
CA GLU A 143 -10.25 1.61 -0.91
C GLU A 143 -10.65 0.14 -1.10
N THR A 144 -9.66 -0.71 -1.32
CA THR A 144 -9.82 -2.12 -1.64
C THR A 144 -8.79 -2.98 -0.89
N LEU A 145 -9.19 -4.22 -0.64
CA LEU A 145 -8.29 -5.26 -0.16
C LEU A 145 -8.02 -6.21 -1.31
N THR A 146 -6.76 -6.28 -1.75
CA THR A 146 -6.35 -7.14 -2.87
C THR A 146 -5.48 -8.27 -2.37
N ILE A 147 -5.83 -9.51 -2.70
CA ILE A 147 -5.00 -10.67 -2.39
C ILE A 147 -4.19 -11.05 -3.63
N PHE A 148 -2.87 -11.04 -3.49
CA PHE A 148 -1.93 -11.50 -4.49
C PHE A 148 -1.48 -12.93 -4.18
N ILE A 149 -1.65 -13.84 -5.14
CA ILE A 149 -1.23 -15.24 -5.05
C ILE A 149 -0.08 -15.45 -6.02
N GLY A 150 1.08 -15.88 -5.51
CA GLY A 150 2.24 -16.20 -6.33
C GLY A 150 1.98 -17.42 -7.23
N HIS A 151 2.55 -17.43 -8.43
CA HIS A 151 2.31 -18.47 -9.44
C HIS A 151 2.85 -19.86 -9.09
N ARG A 152 3.73 -19.95 -8.08
CA ARG A 152 4.27 -21.20 -7.51
C ARG A 152 3.71 -21.50 -6.12
N CYS A 153 2.60 -20.86 -5.74
CA CYS A 153 1.90 -21.17 -4.50
C CYS A 153 1.47 -22.64 -4.51
N SER A 154 1.58 -23.33 -3.37
CA SER A 154 1.18 -24.73 -3.27
C SER A 154 -0.34 -24.87 -3.30
N ASP A 155 -0.81 -25.89 -4.02
CA ASP A 155 -2.24 -26.24 -4.07
C ASP A 155 -2.82 -26.52 -2.67
N GLN A 156 -2.00 -27.08 -1.78
CA GLN A 156 -2.37 -27.29 -0.37
C GLN A 156 -2.68 -25.97 0.35
N LEU A 157 -1.85 -24.94 0.17
CA LEU A 157 -2.08 -23.65 0.80
C LEU A 157 -3.31 -22.95 0.22
N ILE A 158 -3.53 -23.06 -1.10
CA ILE A 158 -4.72 -22.51 -1.77
C ILE A 158 -5.98 -23.19 -1.26
N GLN A 159 -5.95 -24.51 -1.13
CA GLN A 159 -7.07 -25.29 -0.59
C GLN A 159 -7.35 -24.91 0.86
N GLN A 160 -6.32 -24.74 1.68
CA GLN A 160 -6.49 -24.32 3.07
C GLN A 160 -7.04 -22.90 3.18
N LEU A 161 -6.53 -21.94 2.42
CA LEU A 161 -6.94 -20.54 2.51
C LEU A 161 -8.32 -20.28 1.88
N PHE A 162 -8.54 -20.81 0.68
CA PHE A 162 -9.65 -20.42 -0.19
C PHE A 162 -10.62 -21.58 -0.52
N GLY A 163 -10.26 -22.83 -0.22
CA GLY A 163 -11.13 -23.99 -0.43
C GLY A 163 -11.13 -24.53 -1.87
N TYR A 164 -10.30 -23.97 -2.75
CA TYR A 164 -10.16 -24.39 -4.14
C TYR A 164 -9.02 -25.40 -4.31
N VAL A 165 -9.12 -26.27 -5.31
CA VAL A 165 -8.11 -27.32 -5.55
C VAL A 165 -6.76 -26.70 -5.97
N ASN A 166 -6.81 -25.64 -6.77
CA ASN A 166 -5.63 -24.89 -7.25
C ASN A 166 -6.05 -23.51 -7.76
N VAL A 167 -5.08 -22.66 -8.13
CA VAL A 167 -5.35 -21.30 -8.65
C VAL A 167 -6.25 -21.33 -9.89
N ASN A 168 -6.08 -22.30 -10.78
CA ASN A 168 -6.85 -22.39 -12.02
C ASN A 168 -8.33 -22.72 -11.80
N SER A 169 -8.67 -23.30 -10.65
CA SER A 169 -10.05 -23.59 -10.25
C SER A 169 -10.75 -22.40 -9.59
N MET A 170 -10.02 -21.32 -9.32
CA MET A 170 -10.57 -20.10 -8.73
C MET A 170 -11.36 -19.31 -9.79
N PRO A 171 -12.53 -18.75 -9.44
CA PRO A 171 -13.24 -17.83 -10.32
C PRO A 171 -12.39 -16.58 -10.65
N GLU A 172 -12.60 -16.00 -11.82
CA GLU A 172 -11.93 -14.74 -12.22
C GLU A 172 -12.24 -13.57 -11.28
N LEU A 173 -13.41 -13.59 -10.64
CA LEU A 173 -13.84 -12.59 -9.67
C LEU A 173 -14.32 -13.29 -8.40
N ILE A 174 -13.66 -12.98 -7.28
CA ILE A 174 -14.05 -13.43 -5.95
C ILE A 174 -14.48 -12.21 -5.16
N THR A 175 -15.78 -12.09 -4.89
CA THR A 175 -16.36 -10.98 -4.12
C THR A 175 -16.31 -11.21 -2.61
N THR A 176 -16.30 -12.48 -2.19
CA THR A 176 -16.31 -12.90 -0.79
C THR A 176 -15.43 -14.12 -0.60
N LEU A 177 -14.64 -14.14 0.47
CA LEU A 177 -13.85 -15.30 0.85
C LEU A 177 -14.76 -16.43 1.35
N ALA A 178 -14.54 -17.65 0.84
CA ALA A 178 -15.26 -18.83 1.28
C ALA A 178 -14.90 -19.18 2.73
N GLU A 179 -15.86 -19.72 3.48
CA GLU A 179 -15.60 -20.24 4.81
C GLU A 179 -14.96 -21.63 4.70
N VAL A 180 -13.63 -21.68 4.82
CA VAL A 180 -12.89 -22.94 4.89
C VAL A 180 -12.62 -23.27 6.35
N ASP A 181 -12.90 -24.50 6.76
CA ASP A 181 -12.58 -24.99 8.11
C ASP A 181 -11.07 -25.29 8.23
N SER A 182 -10.28 -24.22 8.19
CA SER A 182 -8.84 -24.26 8.35
C SER A 182 -8.38 -23.07 9.19
N LYS A 183 -7.34 -23.30 10.01
CA LYS A 183 -6.70 -22.24 10.79
C LYS A 183 -6.23 -21.04 9.95
N PRO A 184 -5.51 -21.21 8.82
CA PRO A 184 -5.06 -20.06 8.03
C PRO A 184 -6.21 -19.28 7.38
N SER A 185 -7.30 -19.96 6.97
CA SER A 185 -8.49 -19.27 6.46
C SER A 185 -9.17 -18.44 7.55
N TYR A 186 -9.35 -19.01 8.74
CA TYR A 186 -9.91 -18.29 9.89
C TYR A 186 -9.10 -17.02 10.19
N LEU A 187 -7.77 -17.13 10.31
CA LEU A 187 -6.90 -16.00 10.62
C LEU A 187 -6.93 -14.91 9.53
N LEU A 188 -6.90 -15.30 8.25
CA LEU A 188 -7.01 -14.36 7.14
C LEU A 188 -8.34 -13.59 7.18
N ARG A 189 -9.45 -14.29 7.42
CA ARG A 189 -10.79 -13.69 7.50
C ARG A 189 -10.93 -12.77 8.71
N SER A 190 -10.44 -13.19 9.87
CA SER A 190 -10.43 -12.36 11.08
C SER A 190 -9.59 -11.10 10.88
N PHE A 191 -8.42 -11.22 10.23
CA PHE A 191 -7.57 -10.06 9.95
C PHE A 191 -8.21 -9.10 8.94
N ILE A 192 -8.84 -9.62 7.88
CA ILE A 192 -9.59 -8.80 6.92
C ILE A 192 -10.75 -8.08 7.59
N SER A 193 -11.51 -8.77 8.44
CA SER A 193 -12.59 -8.16 9.21
C SER A 193 -12.09 -7.05 10.15
N TYR A 194 -10.91 -7.24 10.74
CA TYR A 194 -10.26 -6.22 11.55
C TYR A 194 -9.88 -4.99 10.71
N LEU A 195 -9.23 -5.19 9.55
CA LEU A 195 -8.87 -4.06 8.67
C LEU A 195 -10.10 -3.28 8.21
N GLN A 196 -11.18 -3.98 7.85
CA GLN A 196 -12.43 -3.36 7.41
C GLN A 196 -13.11 -2.54 8.52
N HIS A 197 -12.97 -2.92 9.80
CA HIS A 197 -13.56 -2.18 10.91
C HIS A 197 -13.06 -0.72 11.02
N PHE A 198 -11.81 -0.46 10.61
CA PHE A 198 -11.24 0.90 10.63
C PHE A 198 -11.52 1.69 9.35
N LYS A 199 -12.16 1.08 8.35
CA LYS A 199 -12.50 1.79 7.11
C LYS A 199 -13.84 2.52 7.29
N PRO A 200 -13.97 3.72 6.70
CA PRO A 200 -15.20 4.50 6.81
C PRO A 200 -16.39 3.91 6.02
N TYR A 201 -16.20 2.85 5.24
CA TYR A 201 -17.21 2.19 4.40
C TYR A 201 -17.07 0.67 4.47
#